data_AF-G5K386-F1
#
_entry.id   AF-G5K386-F1
#
_cell.length_a   1.000
_cell.length_b   1.000
_cell.length_c   1.000
_cell.angle_alpha   90.00
_cell.angle_beta   90.00
_cell.angle_gamma   90.00
#
_symmetry.space_group_name_H-M   'P 1'
#
loop_
_entity.id
_entity.type
_entity.pdbx_description
1 polymer ?
#
loop_
_entity_poly.entity_id
_entity_poly.type
_entity_poly.pdbx_seq_one_letter_code
_entity_poly.pdbx_strand_id
1 'polypeptide(L)'
;MQLSPLAFLITALIFITIFILLGIIGLFKIRKTSPLMLFRDKEQGEKEPRGNTLLAILSLFAIGTGYYLSLTSSNLTALAVLGRFFIAVIIVIIGTYLFYIAFMTWYLKKRRQNKTYFYQPEHFVSTSQMIFRMKQNAVGLANITILAVMAFVAIATTTALYNDTESMTKQLFPKSSHIEFVNSDIKDQREVFDRLVLAKNGKAASDFTIFTSAMVSFDISTKETITVTKESISSPSPAKTGFVYLITQDDFRGLGNHLPRLKAKETAFFKQTGDSHLKELTLLGETYHNVKNFKSVNFPPVANTYNPAILVVPDTATLHHIQKQFYDITQFGNNPTLSAYANLSQKEIDSITDGKGVIKDGESYIGHIETKEDFLKESYALTGGFLFTGFLLGLSFILGAALIIYYKQYSEGHEDKKSYRILQEVGMSQKDH
;
A
#
# COMPACT_ATOMS: atom_id res chain seq x y z
N MET A 1 3.43 -13.07 -23.97
CA MET A 1 4.09 -13.36 -22.67
C MET A 1 5.34 -14.18 -22.93
N GLN A 2 6.53 -13.59 -22.86
CA GLN A 2 7.77 -14.37 -22.81
C GLN A 2 8.03 -14.71 -21.33
N LEU A 3 7.91 -15.99 -20.97
CA LEU A 3 8.29 -16.46 -19.64
C LEU A 3 9.81 -16.28 -19.49
N SER A 4 10.25 -15.50 -18.49
CA SER A 4 11.66 -15.32 -18.18
C SER A 4 12.19 -16.57 -17.44
N PRO A 5 13.08 -17.38 -18.04
CA PRO A 5 13.62 -18.57 -17.37
C PRO A 5 14.44 -18.20 -16.12
N LEU A 6 15.02 -17.00 -16.11
CA LEU A 6 15.78 -16.46 -14.99
C LEU A 6 14.90 -16.28 -13.75
N ALA A 7 13.70 -15.73 -13.91
CA ALA A 7 12.76 -15.53 -12.81
C ALA A 7 12.34 -16.87 -12.18
N PHE A 8 12.14 -17.89 -13.00
CA PHE A 8 11.82 -19.23 -12.53
C PHE A 8 12.99 -19.86 -11.74
N LEU A 9 14.21 -19.75 -12.25
CA LEU A 9 15.42 -20.26 -11.58
C LEU A 9 15.66 -19.58 -10.23
N ILE A 10 15.55 -18.25 -10.17
CA ILE A 10 15.70 -17.50 -8.92
C ILE A 10 14.64 -17.94 -7.91
N THR A 11 13.39 -18.07 -8.34
CA THR A 11 12.29 -18.52 -7.47
C THR A 11 12.56 -19.93 -6.95
N ALA A 12 12.94 -20.87 -7.82
CA ALA A 12 13.27 -22.24 -7.43
C ALA A 12 14.43 -22.29 -6.42
N LEU A 13 15.49 -21.51 -6.64
CA LEU A 13 16.64 -21.43 -5.75
C LEU A 13 16.25 -20.91 -4.36
N ILE A 14 15.41 -19.87 -4.29
CA ILE A 14 14.89 -19.34 -3.02
C ILE A 14 14.10 -20.41 -2.27
N PHE A 15 13.18 -21.11 -2.95
CA PHE A 15 12.38 -22.17 -2.32
C PHE A 15 13.25 -23.33 -1.84
N ILE A 16 14.21 -23.80 -2.65
CA ILE A 16 15.15 -24.85 -2.27
C ILE A 16 15.93 -24.43 -1.01
N THR A 17 16.42 -23.19 -0.98
CA THR A 17 17.16 -22.65 0.17
C THR A 17 16.29 -22.64 1.42
N ILE A 18 15.04 -22.16 1.33
CA ILE A 18 14.08 -22.16 2.45
C ILE A 18 13.81 -23.59 2.92
N PHE A 19 13.55 -24.53 2.02
CA PHE A 19 13.29 -25.93 2.36
C PHE A 19 14.49 -26.60 3.03
N ILE A 20 15.71 -26.36 2.54
CA ILE A 20 16.94 -26.86 3.18
C ILE A 20 17.08 -26.28 4.58
N LEU A 21 16.86 -24.97 4.75
CA LEU A 21 16.98 -24.30 6.04
C LEU A 21 15.94 -24.83 7.05
N LEU A 22 14.68 -24.99 6.62
CA LEU A 22 13.62 -25.61 7.41
C LEU A 22 13.95 -27.07 7.75
N GLY A 23 14.49 -27.83 6.79
CA GLY A 23 14.92 -29.21 6.98
C GLY A 23 16.03 -29.32 8.02
N ILE A 24 17.04 -28.46 7.94
CA ILE A 24 18.14 -28.38 8.91
C ILE A 24 17.60 -28.03 10.30
N ILE A 25 16.72 -27.03 10.43
CA ILE A 25 16.07 -26.68 11.70
C ILE A 25 15.29 -27.88 12.26
N GLY A 26 14.54 -28.57 11.40
CA GLY A 26 13.79 -29.78 11.75
C GLY A 26 14.71 -30.88 12.29
N LEU A 27 15.81 -31.17 11.59
CA LEU A 27 16.81 -32.16 12.00
C LEU A 27 17.47 -31.81 13.34
N PHE A 28 17.84 -30.54 13.54
CA PHE A 28 18.39 -30.08 14.83
C PHE A 28 17.38 -30.25 15.98
N LYS A 29 16.10 -29.95 15.73
CA LYS A 29 15.02 -30.10 16.71
C LYS A 29 14.80 -31.57 17.07
N ILE A 30 14.74 -32.46 16.07
CA ILE A 30 14.61 -33.91 16.27
C ILE A 30 15.81 -34.44 17.05
N ARG A 31 17.05 -34.05 16.67
CA ARG A 31 18.27 -34.53 17.34
C ARG A 31 18.37 -34.08 18.80
N LYS A 32 17.81 -32.93 19.17
CA LYS A 32 17.74 -32.45 20.57
C LYS A 32 16.60 -33.09 21.37
N THR A 33 15.62 -33.71 20.72
CA THR A 33 14.47 -34.32 21.39
C THR A 33 14.81 -35.78 21.72
N SER A 34 15.24 -36.06 22.95
CA SER A 34 15.49 -37.44 23.35
C SER A 34 14.16 -38.19 23.55
N PRO A 35 14.07 -39.49 23.18
CA PRO A 35 12.89 -40.30 23.47
C PRO A 35 12.52 -40.29 24.95
N LEU A 36 13.52 -40.18 25.84
CA LEU A 36 13.33 -40.12 27.29
C LEU A 36 12.67 -38.81 27.76
N MET A 37 12.93 -37.68 27.09
CA MET A 37 12.23 -36.41 27.33
C MET A 37 10.75 -36.50 26.94
N LEU A 38 10.44 -37.14 25.81
CA LEU A 38 9.07 -37.36 25.34
C LEU A 38 8.22 -38.18 26.33
N PHE A 39 8.83 -39.15 27.03
CA PHE A 39 8.15 -39.90 28.08
C PHE A 39 8.02 -39.13 29.40
N ARG A 40 9.04 -38.38 29.84
CA ARG A 40 8.99 -37.58 31.09
C ARG A 40 8.14 -36.30 30.98
N ASP A 41 8.00 -35.72 29.79
CA ASP A 41 7.15 -34.53 29.59
C ASP A 41 5.66 -34.86 29.70
N LYS A 42 5.25 -36.12 29.46
CA LYS A 42 3.89 -36.60 29.77
C LYS A 42 3.63 -36.80 31.26
N GLU A 43 4.68 -36.98 32.08
CA GLU A 43 4.57 -37.22 33.53
C GLU A 43 4.84 -35.96 34.38
N GLN A 44 5.44 -34.91 33.81
CA GLN A 44 5.54 -33.61 34.49
C GLN A 44 4.19 -32.89 34.46
N GLY A 45 3.50 -32.87 35.61
CA GLY A 45 2.28 -32.09 35.78
C GLY A 45 2.41 -30.65 35.27
N GLU A 46 1.32 -30.12 34.70
CA GLU A 46 1.28 -28.80 34.07
C GLU A 46 1.73 -27.71 35.05
N LYS A 47 2.97 -27.21 34.91
CA LYS A 47 3.42 -26.08 35.76
C LYS A 47 2.67 -24.81 35.35
N GLU A 48 2.27 -24.01 36.32
CA GLU A 48 1.60 -22.73 36.06
C GLU A 48 2.50 -21.79 35.24
N PRO A 49 1.99 -21.12 34.19
CA PRO A 49 2.79 -20.19 33.41
C PRO A 49 3.21 -18.97 34.24
N ARG A 50 4.41 -18.44 33.96
CA ARG A 50 4.91 -17.21 34.59
C ARG A 50 4.24 -16.01 33.92
N GLY A 51 3.13 -15.53 34.50
CA GLY A 51 2.44 -14.32 34.09
C GLY A 51 3.23 -13.06 34.44
N ASN A 52 4.26 -12.75 33.67
CA ASN A 52 5.09 -11.57 33.88
C ASN A 52 4.28 -10.30 33.59
N THR A 53 4.01 -9.50 34.63
CA THR A 53 3.27 -8.24 34.59
C THR A 53 3.87 -7.24 33.60
N LEU A 54 5.21 -7.18 33.53
CA LEU A 54 5.91 -6.27 32.61
C LEU A 54 5.65 -6.65 31.14
N LEU A 55 5.73 -7.95 30.81
CA LEU A 55 5.46 -8.44 29.46
C LEU A 55 3.98 -8.29 29.08
N ALA A 56 3.08 -8.43 30.06
CA ALA A 56 1.66 -8.17 29.86
C ALA A 56 1.40 -6.71 29.47
N ILE A 57 2.02 -5.76 30.18
CA ILE A 57 1.92 -4.33 29.85
C ILE A 57 2.54 -4.05 28.48
N LEU A 58 3.72 -4.63 28.20
CA LEU A 58 4.40 -4.47 26.92
C LEU A 58 3.56 -4.96 25.74
N SER A 59 2.78 -6.04 25.89
CA SER A 59 1.89 -6.51 24.82
C SER A 59 0.80 -5.49 24.45
N LEU A 60 0.22 -4.83 25.46
CA LEU A 60 -0.81 -3.81 25.23
C LEU A 60 -0.19 -2.58 24.56
N PHE A 61 1.00 -2.18 25.00
CA PHE A 61 1.74 -1.10 24.35
C PHE A 61 2.13 -1.44 22.91
N ALA A 62 2.58 -2.67 22.63
CA ALA A 62 2.92 -3.09 21.28
C ALA A 62 1.69 -3.03 20.36
N ILE A 63 0.58 -3.65 20.74
CA ILE A 63 -0.67 -3.63 19.95
C ILE A 63 -1.18 -2.19 19.79
N GLY A 64 -1.19 -1.41 20.87
CA GLY A 64 -1.60 0.00 20.86
C GLY A 64 -0.72 0.88 19.97
N THR A 65 0.61 0.65 19.97
CA THR A 65 1.56 1.38 19.11
C THR A 65 1.32 1.05 17.64
N GLY A 66 1.12 -0.22 17.30
CA GLY A 66 0.77 -0.62 15.93
C GLY A 66 -0.51 0.07 15.44
N TYR A 67 -1.53 0.13 16.30
CA TYR A 67 -2.79 0.83 15.98
C TYR A 67 -2.60 2.35 15.84
N TYR A 68 -1.82 2.96 16.75
CA TYR A 68 -1.49 4.37 16.70
C TYR A 68 -0.73 4.75 15.41
N LEU A 69 0.26 3.94 15.01
CA LEU A 69 1.00 4.14 13.76
C LEU A 69 0.09 4.06 12.53
N SER A 70 -0.89 3.17 12.54
CA SER A 70 -1.90 3.08 11.48
C SER A 70 -2.72 4.38 11.37
N LEU A 71 -3.28 4.85 12.48
CA LEU A 71 -4.15 6.03 12.50
C LEU A 71 -3.42 7.37 12.21
N THR A 72 -2.14 7.48 12.53
CA THR A 72 -1.37 8.72 12.30
C THR A 72 -0.68 8.79 10.94
N SER A 73 -0.94 7.85 10.04
CA SER A 73 -0.27 7.78 8.74
C SER A 73 -0.95 8.57 7.61
N SER A 74 -2.13 9.15 7.85
CA SER A 74 -2.95 9.80 6.82
C SER A 74 -2.30 11.00 6.10
N ASN A 75 -1.34 11.67 6.73
CA ASN A 75 -0.68 12.87 6.18
C ASN A 75 0.72 12.59 5.61
N LEU A 76 1.09 11.33 5.46
CA LEU A 76 2.42 10.93 5.00
C LEU A 76 2.40 10.53 3.53
N THR A 77 3.56 10.63 2.89
CA THR A 77 3.78 10.09 1.54
C THR A 77 3.54 8.58 1.52
N ALA A 78 3.04 8.04 0.40
CA ALA A 78 2.75 6.60 0.25
C ALA A 78 3.91 5.68 0.64
N LEU A 79 5.17 6.04 0.33
CA LEU A 79 6.34 5.24 0.69
C LEU A 79 6.58 5.20 2.21
N ALA A 80 6.40 6.32 2.89
CA ALA A 80 6.50 6.40 4.35
C ALA A 80 5.35 5.63 5.04
N VAL A 81 4.14 5.68 4.47
CA VAL A 81 3.00 4.86 4.94
C VAL A 81 3.33 3.38 4.80
N LEU A 82 3.88 2.96 3.66
CA LEU A 82 4.28 1.57 3.41
C LEU A 82 5.34 1.10 4.41
N GLY A 83 6.37 1.92 4.68
CA GLY A 83 7.39 1.61 5.68
C GLY A 83 6.81 1.47 7.10
N ARG A 84 5.92 2.39 7.50
CA ARG A 84 5.22 2.32 8.79
C ARG A 84 4.31 1.10 8.89
N PHE A 85 3.65 0.72 7.81
CA PHE A 85 2.81 -0.48 7.76
C PHE A 85 3.61 -1.72 8.13
N PHE A 86 4.77 -1.97 7.50
CA PHE A 86 5.60 -3.14 7.83
C PHE A 86 6.07 -3.16 9.29
N ILE A 87 6.50 -2.00 9.80
CA ILE A 87 6.90 -1.85 11.21
C ILE A 87 5.71 -2.16 12.13
N ALA A 88 4.53 -1.61 11.84
CA ALA A 88 3.33 -1.84 12.62
C ALA A 88 2.92 -3.33 12.61
N VAL A 89 2.98 -4.01 11.46
CA VAL A 89 2.69 -5.46 11.37
C VAL A 89 3.62 -6.27 12.26
N ILE A 90 4.93 -6.02 12.21
CA ILE A 90 5.90 -6.74 13.06
C ILE A 90 5.61 -6.50 14.55
N ILE A 91 5.36 -5.25 14.94
CA ILE A 91 5.03 -4.89 16.32
C ILE A 91 3.74 -5.59 16.76
N VAL A 92 2.70 -5.62 15.93
CA VAL A 92 1.41 -6.27 16.24
C VAL A 92 1.57 -7.79 16.35
N ILE A 93 2.37 -8.43 15.49
CA ILE A 93 2.67 -9.87 15.58
C ILE A 93 3.34 -10.18 16.92
N ILE A 94 4.41 -9.47 17.27
CA ILE A 94 5.11 -9.65 18.55
C ILE A 94 4.16 -9.38 19.72
N GLY A 95 3.39 -8.29 19.64
CA GLY A 95 2.39 -7.92 20.63
C GLY A 95 1.33 -9.00 20.84
N THR A 96 0.87 -9.64 19.77
CA THR A 96 -0.13 -10.73 19.82
C THR A 96 0.41 -11.97 20.54
N TYR A 97 1.66 -12.37 20.27
CA TYR A 97 2.28 -13.47 21.02
C TYR A 97 2.43 -13.13 22.52
N LEU A 98 2.94 -11.94 22.83
CA LEU A 98 3.08 -11.50 24.21
C LEU A 98 1.72 -11.38 24.91
N PHE A 99 0.67 -11.02 24.17
CA PHE A 99 -0.69 -10.92 24.70
C PHE A 99 -1.18 -12.29 25.20
N TYR A 100 -1.09 -13.34 24.39
CA TYR A 100 -1.52 -14.68 24.82
C TYR A 100 -0.59 -15.29 25.88
N ILE A 101 0.73 -15.09 25.76
CA ILE A 101 1.70 -15.71 26.67
C ILE A 101 1.68 -15.02 28.05
N ALA A 102 1.74 -13.69 28.07
CA ALA A 102 1.92 -12.91 29.29
C ALA A 102 0.63 -12.24 29.77
N PHE A 103 -0.06 -11.47 28.91
CA PHE A 103 -1.24 -10.71 29.32
C PHE A 103 -2.40 -11.60 29.73
N MET A 104 -2.77 -12.61 28.93
CA MET A 104 -3.84 -13.53 29.26
C MET A 104 -3.54 -14.31 30.55
N THR A 105 -2.31 -14.79 30.72
CA THR A 105 -1.87 -15.45 31.96
C THR A 105 -2.00 -14.50 33.16
N TRP A 106 -1.49 -13.26 33.05
CA TRP A 106 -1.59 -12.26 34.11
C TRP A 106 -3.05 -11.92 34.44
N TYR A 107 -3.89 -11.72 33.42
CA TYR A 107 -5.30 -11.41 33.55
C TYR A 107 -6.05 -12.51 34.31
N LEU A 108 -5.84 -13.77 33.94
CA LEU A 108 -6.46 -14.91 34.61
C LEU A 108 -5.99 -15.04 36.07
N LYS A 109 -4.69 -14.85 36.35
CA LYS A 109 -4.19 -14.84 37.74
C LYS A 109 -4.78 -13.69 38.56
N LYS A 110 -4.94 -12.51 37.97
CA LYS A 110 -5.57 -11.36 38.63
C LYS A 110 -7.06 -11.60 38.88
N ARG A 111 -7.77 -12.25 37.95
CA ARG A 111 -9.17 -12.69 38.13
C ARG A 111 -9.32 -13.71 39.24
N ARG A 112 -8.39 -14.66 39.36
CA ARG A 112 -8.33 -15.63 40.45
C ARG A 112 -8.19 -14.99 41.84
N GLN A 113 -7.53 -13.84 41.94
CA GLN A 113 -7.38 -13.11 43.21
C GLN A 113 -8.68 -12.41 43.66
N ASN A 114 -9.64 -12.19 42.76
CA ASN A 114 -10.93 -11.61 43.10
C ASN A 114 -11.85 -12.68 43.70
N LYS A 115 -11.91 -12.74 45.04
CA LYS A 115 -12.67 -13.76 45.78
C LYS A 115 -14.16 -13.77 45.40
N THR A 116 -14.78 -12.62 45.21
CA THR A 116 -16.22 -12.52 44.86
C THR A 116 -16.53 -13.17 43.51
N TYR A 117 -15.58 -13.11 42.57
CA TYR A 117 -15.72 -13.72 41.25
C TYR A 117 -15.30 -15.20 41.24
N PHE A 118 -14.16 -15.51 41.86
CA PHE A 118 -13.51 -16.82 41.74
C PHE A 118 -14.23 -17.95 42.49
N TYR A 119 -14.92 -17.67 43.60
CA TYR A 119 -15.59 -18.71 44.41
C TYR A 119 -16.98 -19.10 43.89
N GLN A 120 -17.44 -18.52 42.78
CA GLN A 120 -18.63 -19.02 42.09
C GLN A 120 -18.29 -20.35 41.39
N PRO A 121 -19.12 -21.41 41.52
CA PRO A 121 -18.78 -22.77 41.03
C PRO A 121 -18.37 -22.81 39.56
N GLU A 122 -19.06 -22.07 38.70
CA GLU A 122 -18.80 -21.96 37.26
C GLU A 122 -17.44 -21.30 36.96
N HIS A 123 -17.11 -20.23 37.68
CA HIS A 123 -15.89 -19.46 37.45
C HIS A 123 -14.64 -20.11 38.06
N PHE A 124 -14.79 -20.82 39.17
CA PHE A 124 -13.70 -21.51 39.87
C PHE A 124 -13.03 -22.54 38.95
N VAL A 125 -13.85 -23.41 38.34
CA VAL A 125 -13.39 -24.50 37.47
C VAL A 125 -12.80 -23.92 36.19
N SER A 126 -13.53 -23.01 35.52
CA SER A 126 -13.11 -22.41 34.25
C SER A 126 -11.80 -21.61 34.39
N THR A 127 -11.68 -20.74 35.40
CA THR A 127 -10.48 -19.90 35.60
C THR A 127 -9.25 -20.75 35.94
N SER A 128 -9.42 -21.76 36.80
CA SER A 128 -8.31 -22.63 37.20
C SER A 128 -7.80 -23.44 36.02
N GLN A 129 -8.69 -24.07 35.24
CA GLN A 129 -8.32 -24.86 34.06
C GLN A 129 -7.68 -23.99 32.96
N MET A 130 -8.22 -22.78 32.70
CA MET A 130 -7.66 -21.87 31.69
C MET A 130 -6.22 -21.44 32.02
N ILE A 131 -5.90 -21.20 33.30
CA ILE A 131 -4.54 -20.79 33.72
C ILE A 131 -3.51 -21.86 33.36
N PHE A 132 -3.79 -23.14 33.65
CA PHE A 132 -2.88 -24.24 33.34
C PHE A 132 -2.76 -24.47 31.82
N ARG A 133 -3.90 -24.41 31.11
CA ARG A 133 -3.95 -24.51 29.64
C ARG A 133 -3.15 -23.40 28.95
N MET A 134 -3.11 -22.17 29.48
CA MET A 134 -2.36 -21.07 28.86
C MET A 134 -0.88 -21.40 28.64
N LYS A 135 -0.24 -22.21 29.49
CA LYS A 135 1.19 -22.54 29.30
C LYS A 135 1.45 -23.31 28.01
N GLN A 136 0.62 -24.30 27.72
CA GLN A 136 0.80 -25.18 26.56
C GLN A 136 0.13 -24.59 25.32
N ASN A 137 -0.93 -23.80 25.49
CA ASN A 137 -1.83 -23.40 24.41
C ASN A 137 -1.72 -21.95 23.95
N ALA A 138 -1.05 -21.05 24.70
CA ALA A 138 -0.98 -19.64 24.35
C ALA A 138 -0.36 -19.39 22.96
N VAL A 139 0.71 -20.11 22.62
CA VAL A 139 1.37 -19.98 21.30
C VAL A 139 0.43 -20.44 20.17
N GLY A 140 -0.30 -21.54 20.38
CA GLY A 140 -1.28 -22.03 19.41
C GLY A 140 -2.41 -21.02 19.17
N LEU A 141 -2.93 -20.41 20.24
CA LEU A 141 -3.95 -19.35 20.13
C LEU A 141 -3.42 -18.12 19.38
N ALA A 142 -2.18 -17.69 19.65
CA ALA A 142 -1.56 -16.60 18.92
C ALA A 142 -1.45 -16.90 17.41
N ASN A 143 -1.04 -18.13 17.05
CA ASN A 143 -0.97 -18.56 15.65
C ASN A 143 -2.32 -18.51 14.95
N ILE A 144 -3.37 -19.02 15.59
CA ILE A 144 -4.74 -19.00 15.05
C ILE A 144 -5.19 -17.55 14.80
N THR A 145 -4.97 -16.66 15.77
CA THR A 145 -5.34 -15.24 15.65
C THR A 145 -4.57 -14.55 14.52
N ILE A 146 -3.27 -14.79 14.39
CA ILE A 146 -2.46 -14.21 13.33
C ILE A 146 -2.92 -14.71 11.95
N LEU A 147 -3.19 -16.01 11.79
CA LEU A 147 -3.72 -16.58 10.54
C LEU A 147 -5.08 -15.97 10.17
N ALA A 148 -5.99 -15.84 11.14
CA ALA A 148 -7.29 -15.22 10.92
C ALA A 148 -7.15 -13.74 10.50
N VAL A 149 -6.32 -12.96 11.20
CA VAL A 149 -6.08 -11.56 10.85
C VAL A 149 -5.45 -11.43 9.46
N MET A 150 -4.46 -12.27 9.12
CA MET A 150 -3.85 -12.26 7.78
C MET A 150 -4.88 -12.56 6.68
N ALA A 151 -5.82 -13.47 6.93
CA ALA A 151 -6.90 -13.74 5.99
C ALA A 151 -7.78 -12.51 5.76
N PHE A 152 -8.21 -11.84 6.84
CA PHE A 152 -9.03 -10.63 6.73
C PHE A 152 -8.27 -9.49 6.06
N VAL A 153 -7.00 -9.28 6.40
CA VAL A 153 -6.17 -8.24 5.78
C VAL A 153 -6.03 -8.48 4.28
N ALA A 154 -5.74 -9.72 3.86
CA ALA A 154 -5.62 -10.07 2.45
C ALA A 154 -6.91 -9.79 1.68
N ILE A 155 -8.05 -10.28 2.17
CA ILE A 155 -9.36 -10.10 1.52
C ILE A 155 -9.78 -8.62 1.50
N ALA A 156 -9.65 -7.93 2.64
CA ALA A 156 -10.07 -6.53 2.75
C ALA A 156 -9.24 -5.61 1.84
N THR A 157 -7.91 -5.79 1.82
CA THR A 157 -7.02 -4.94 1.02
C THR A 157 -7.25 -5.13 -0.47
N THR A 158 -7.37 -6.38 -0.93
CA THR A 158 -7.59 -6.64 -2.36
C THR A 158 -8.99 -6.25 -2.82
N THR A 159 -10.00 -6.34 -1.95
CA THR A 159 -11.36 -5.83 -2.21
C THR A 159 -11.37 -4.30 -2.31
N ALA A 160 -10.65 -3.60 -1.43
CA ALA A 160 -10.51 -2.15 -1.50
C ALA A 160 -9.86 -1.72 -2.83
N LEU A 161 -8.75 -2.34 -3.21
CA LEU A 161 -8.07 -2.08 -4.50
C LEU A 161 -8.99 -2.31 -5.70
N TYR A 162 -9.78 -3.39 -5.69
CA TYR A 162 -10.72 -3.67 -6.77
C TYR A 162 -11.80 -2.60 -6.88
N ASN A 163 -12.42 -2.22 -5.76
CA ASN A 163 -13.48 -1.21 -5.73
C ASN A 163 -12.98 0.20 -6.07
N ASP A 164 -11.74 0.54 -5.70
CA ASP A 164 -11.15 1.86 -5.98
C ASP A 164 -10.83 2.06 -7.47
N THR A 165 -10.78 0.99 -8.26
CA THR A 165 -10.48 1.02 -9.71
C THR A 165 -11.39 2.01 -10.45
N GLU A 166 -12.70 2.01 -10.17
CA GLU A 166 -13.64 2.89 -10.88
C GLU A 166 -13.44 4.36 -10.50
N SER A 167 -13.17 4.63 -9.22
CA SER A 167 -12.92 5.98 -8.70
C SER A 167 -11.64 6.56 -9.30
N MET A 168 -10.56 5.77 -9.33
CA MET A 168 -9.28 6.14 -9.93
C MET A 168 -9.43 6.47 -11.41
N THR A 169 -10.12 5.61 -12.18
CA THR A 169 -10.37 5.87 -13.61
C THR A 169 -11.17 7.15 -13.82
N LYS A 170 -12.21 7.41 -13.01
CA LYS A 170 -13.00 8.66 -13.13
C LYS A 170 -12.13 9.91 -12.91
N GLN A 171 -11.13 9.83 -12.03
CA GLN A 171 -10.20 10.94 -11.79
C GLN A 171 -9.20 11.14 -12.95
N LEU A 172 -8.72 10.05 -13.55
CA LEU A 172 -7.76 10.08 -14.66
C LEU A 172 -8.38 10.43 -16.01
N PHE A 173 -9.65 10.03 -16.21
CA PHE A 173 -10.40 10.20 -17.46
C PHE A 173 -11.64 11.07 -17.23
N PRO A 174 -11.47 12.41 -17.17
CA PRO A 174 -12.61 13.34 -17.14
C PRO A 174 -13.46 13.28 -18.42
N LYS A 175 -12.87 12.76 -19.51
CA LYS A 175 -13.52 12.46 -20.80
C LYS A 175 -13.16 11.04 -21.25
N SER A 176 -13.83 10.51 -22.26
CA SER A 176 -13.68 9.09 -22.67
C SER A 176 -12.30 8.74 -23.24
N SER A 177 -11.52 9.72 -23.70
CA SER A 177 -10.23 9.50 -24.33
C SER A 177 -9.19 10.51 -23.86
N HIS A 178 -7.96 10.05 -23.71
CA HIS A 178 -6.76 10.82 -23.40
C HIS A 178 -5.77 10.68 -24.54
N ILE A 179 -5.28 11.80 -25.06
CA ILE A 179 -4.22 11.87 -26.06
C ILE A 179 -2.99 12.46 -25.39
N GLU A 180 -1.85 11.79 -25.53
CA GLU A 180 -0.57 12.23 -25.00
C GLU A 180 0.47 12.29 -26.11
N PHE A 181 1.07 13.46 -26.33
CA PHE A 181 2.19 13.65 -27.23
C PHE A 181 3.49 13.63 -26.42
N VAL A 182 4.26 12.57 -26.59
CA VAL A 182 5.48 12.30 -25.79
C VAL A 182 6.77 12.46 -26.60
N ASN A 183 6.69 12.76 -27.90
CA ASN A 183 7.87 12.93 -28.73
C ASN A 183 8.57 14.27 -28.43
N SER A 184 9.82 14.16 -27.98
CA SER A 184 10.70 15.26 -27.62
C SER A 184 11.20 16.12 -28.79
N ASP A 185 11.14 15.61 -30.01
CA ASP A 185 11.73 16.29 -31.18
C ASP A 185 10.76 17.29 -31.83
N ILE A 186 9.51 17.32 -31.35
CA ILE A 186 8.47 18.21 -31.87
C ILE A 186 8.61 19.59 -31.24
N LYS A 187 9.03 20.58 -32.05
CA LYS A 187 9.16 21.98 -31.61
C LYS A 187 7.81 22.67 -31.36
N ASP A 188 6.83 22.44 -32.23
CA ASP A 188 5.47 22.97 -32.09
C ASP A 188 4.46 21.84 -31.98
N GLN A 189 4.27 21.36 -30.75
CA GLN A 189 3.33 20.27 -30.48
C GLN A 189 1.89 20.68 -30.81
N ARG A 190 1.57 21.99 -30.77
CA ARG A 190 0.22 22.46 -31.05
C ARG A 190 -0.10 22.42 -32.53
N GLU A 191 0.82 22.87 -33.37
CA GLU A 191 0.67 22.76 -34.83
C GLU A 191 0.52 21.29 -35.26
N VAL A 192 1.34 20.40 -34.69
CA VAL A 192 1.26 18.96 -34.97
C VAL A 192 -0.07 18.37 -34.48
N PHE A 193 -0.56 18.81 -33.32
CA PHE A 193 -1.86 18.38 -32.81
C PHE A 193 -3.00 18.80 -33.75
N ASP A 194 -3.00 20.05 -34.18
CA ASP A 194 -4.04 20.57 -35.08
C ASP A 194 -4.04 19.80 -36.42
N ARG A 195 -2.85 19.47 -36.96
CA ARG A 195 -2.70 18.71 -38.21
C ARG A 195 -3.08 17.23 -38.07
N LEU A 196 -2.63 16.55 -37.02
CA LEU A 196 -2.77 15.10 -36.88
C LEU A 196 -4.07 14.68 -36.19
N VAL A 197 -4.62 15.53 -35.33
CA VAL A 197 -5.82 15.24 -34.53
C VAL A 197 -7.02 16.03 -35.06
N LEU A 198 -7.00 17.37 -34.98
CA LEU A 198 -8.18 18.18 -35.31
C LEU A 198 -8.58 18.05 -36.78
N ALA A 199 -7.62 18.16 -37.70
CA ALA A 199 -7.89 18.07 -39.14
C ALA A 199 -8.43 16.70 -39.59
N LYS A 200 -8.11 15.62 -38.85
CA LYS A 200 -8.52 14.24 -39.20
C LYS A 200 -9.81 13.79 -38.51
N ASN A 201 -10.17 14.40 -37.38
CA ASN A 201 -11.34 13.96 -36.60
C ASN A 201 -12.59 14.83 -36.81
N GLY A 202 -12.45 16.04 -37.35
CA GLY A 202 -13.57 16.91 -37.72
C GLY A 202 -14.34 17.54 -36.54
N LYS A 203 -13.87 17.38 -35.30
CA LYS A 203 -14.38 18.08 -34.11
C LYS A 203 -13.79 19.48 -33.98
N ALA A 204 -14.50 20.35 -33.27
CA ALA A 204 -14.00 21.67 -32.94
C ALA A 204 -12.92 21.57 -31.85
N ALA A 205 -11.96 22.50 -31.86
CA ALA A 205 -10.92 22.58 -30.82
C ALA A 205 -11.49 22.72 -29.40
N SER A 206 -12.69 23.30 -29.26
CA SER A 206 -13.42 23.44 -27.99
C SER A 206 -13.87 22.12 -27.37
N ASP A 207 -14.00 21.06 -28.17
CA ASP A 207 -14.35 19.73 -27.67
C ASP A 207 -13.18 19.05 -26.95
N PHE A 208 -11.97 19.60 -27.12
CA PHE A 208 -10.75 19.12 -26.48
C PHE A 208 -10.37 20.01 -25.30
N THR A 209 -9.97 19.37 -24.22
CA THR A 209 -9.33 20.04 -23.09
C THR A 209 -7.84 19.80 -23.22
N ILE A 210 -7.13 20.79 -23.75
CA ILE A 210 -5.71 20.69 -24.14
C ILE A 210 -4.88 21.52 -23.17
N PHE A 211 -3.76 20.97 -22.72
CA PHE A 211 -2.79 21.68 -21.91
C PHE A 211 -1.40 21.10 -22.16
N THR A 212 -0.38 21.91 -21.87
CA THR A 212 1.01 21.48 -21.91
C THR A 212 1.57 21.45 -20.50
N SER A 213 2.26 20.37 -20.14
CA SER A 213 2.92 20.29 -18.84
C SER A 213 4.30 19.64 -18.96
N ALA A 214 5.24 20.08 -18.13
CA ALA A 214 6.53 19.43 -17.96
C ALA A 214 6.64 18.85 -16.55
N MET A 215 7.38 17.77 -16.38
CA MET A 215 7.59 17.18 -15.05
C MET A 215 9.04 17.39 -14.61
N VAL A 216 9.21 17.94 -13.42
CA VAL A 216 10.51 18.02 -12.73
C VAL A 216 10.40 17.34 -11.37
N SER A 217 11.53 16.90 -10.80
CA SER A 217 11.54 16.27 -9.48
C SER A 217 12.42 17.06 -8.52
N PHE A 218 11.87 17.38 -7.35
CA PHE A 218 12.60 17.99 -6.24
C PHE A 218 11.89 17.72 -4.91
N ASP A 219 12.58 17.96 -3.80
CA ASP A 219 12.02 17.79 -2.46
C ASP A 219 10.88 18.78 -2.21
N ILE A 220 9.67 18.28 -1.99
CA ILE A 220 8.50 19.09 -1.65
C ILE A 220 8.18 18.99 -0.15
N SER A 221 7.67 20.07 0.43
CA SER A 221 7.31 20.11 1.84
C SER A 221 6.10 21.02 2.09
N THR A 222 5.60 21.05 3.33
CA THR A 222 4.53 21.97 3.76
C THR A 222 5.07 23.27 4.36
N LYS A 223 6.38 23.50 4.27
CA LYS A 223 7.04 24.69 4.81
C LYS A 223 6.72 25.94 3.99
N GLU A 224 6.91 27.11 4.59
CA GLU A 224 6.76 28.40 3.89
C GLU A 224 7.83 28.64 2.82
N THR A 225 8.99 28.00 2.95
CA THR A 225 10.11 28.15 2.02
C THR A 225 10.60 26.79 1.54
N ILE A 226 10.81 26.66 0.23
CA ILE A 226 11.47 25.50 -0.37
C ILE A 226 12.68 26.00 -1.16
N THR A 227 13.84 25.38 -0.93
CA THR A 227 15.08 25.69 -1.65
C THR A 227 15.57 24.43 -2.33
N VAL A 228 15.70 24.49 -3.65
CA VAL A 228 16.17 23.41 -4.50
C VAL A 228 17.56 23.78 -5.01
N THR A 229 18.55 22.98 -4.62
CA THR A 229 19.94 23.11 -5.07
C THR A 229 20.30 21.99 -6.04
N LYS A 230 21.38 22.18 -6.80
CA LYS A 230 21.91 21.12 -7.68
C LYS A 230 22.19 19.82 -6.91
N GLU A 231 22.75 19.93 -5.70
CA GLU A 231 23.02 18.78 -4.82
C GLU A 231 21.74 18.02 -4.44
N SER A 232 20.67 18.75 -4.08
CA SER A 232 19.38 18.13 -3.74
C SER A 232 18.72 17.38 -4.91
N ILE A 233 18.99 17.79 -6.15
CA ILE A 233 18.51 17.11 -7.36
C ILE A 233 19.38 15.89 -7.68
N SER A 234 20.71 16.00 -7.52
CA SER A 234 21.65 14.92 -7.81
C SER A 234 21.64 13.80 -6.75
N SER A 235 21.11 14.04 -5.56
CA SER A 235 20.99 13.05 -4.49
C SER A 235 19.59 13.11 -3.84
N PRO A 236 18.53 12.70 -4.58
CA PRO A 236 17.16 12.83 -4.13
C PRO A 236 16.86 11.90 -2.95
N SER A 237 16.05 12.37 -2.00
CA SER A 237 15.52 11.56 -0.89
C SER A 237 14.15 11.00 -1.30
N PRO A 238 13.97 9.70 -1.57
CA PRO A 238 12.72 9.14 -2.08
C PRO A 238 11.46 9.44 -1.25
N ALA A 239 11.63 9.65 0.06
CA ALA A 239 10.54 9.99 0.99
C ALA A 239 10.11 11.47 0.94
N LYS A 240 10.90 12.36 0.33
CA LYS A 240 10.66 13.82 0.26
C LYS A 240 10.49 14.30 -1.17
N THR A 241 11.10 13.61 -2.12
CA THR A 241 11.03 13.93 -3.54
C THR A 241 9.59 13.87 -4.02
N GLY A 242 9.12 14.99 -4.55
CA GLY A 242 7.86 15.12 -5.25
C GLY A 242 8.08 15.19 -6.74
N PHE A 243 7.09 14.70 -7.48
CA PHE A 243 7.01 14.83 -8.93
C PHE A 243 6.14 16.04 -9.24
N VAL A 244 6.78 17.12 -9.67
CA VAL A 244 6.16 18.44 -9.78
C VAL A 244 5.87 18.74 -11.24
N TYR A 245 4.58 18.87 -11.55
CA TYR A 245 4.10 19.31 -12.85
C TYR A 245 4.23 20.82 -12.96
N LEU A 246 5.04 21.27 -13.91
CA LEU A 246 5.10 22.65 -14.37
C LEU A 246 3.99 22.86 -15.39
N ILE A 247 3.16 23.89 -15.18
CA ILE A 247 2.07 24.25 -16.09
C ILE A 247 1.97 25.77 -16.19
N THR A 248 1.63 26.29 -17.36
CA THR A 248 1.39 27.72 -17.53
C THR A 248 0.07 28.14 -16.88
N GLN A 249 -0.04 29.40 -16.47
CA GLN A 249 -1.29 29.93 -15.91
C GLN A 249 -2.48 29.88 -16.88
N ASP A 250 -2.22 29.95 -18.19
CA ASP A 250 -3.26 29.90 -19.22
C ASP A 250 -3.82 28.48 -19.36
N ASP A 251 -2.95 27.49 -19.47
CA ASP A 251 -3.35 26.08 -19.50
C ASP A 251 -4.04 25.67 -18.19
N PHE A 252 -3.51 26.11 -17.05
CA PHE A 252 -4.10 25.83 -15.74
C PHE A 252 -5.53 26.40 -15.62
N ARG A 253 -5.76 27.62 -16.12
CA ARG A 253 -7.12 28.20 -16.22
C ARG A 253 -7.97 27.49 -17.27
N GLY A 254 -7.39 27.06 -18.39
CA GLY A 254 -8.06 26.30 -19.46
C GLY A 254 -8.61 24.95 -18.97
N LEU A 255 -7.99 24.39 -17.93
CA LEU A 255 -8.50 23.22 -17.19
C LEU A 255 -9.68 23.57 -16.25
N GLY A 256 -10.14 24.81 -16.19
CA GLY A 256 -11.23 25.26 -15.33
C GLY A 256 -10.81 25.61 -13.91
N ASN A 257 -9.51 25.74 -13.63
CA ASN A 257 -9.03 26.15 -12.30
C ASN A 257 -9.11 27.67 -12.11
N HIS A 258 -9.54 28.11 -10.92
CA HIS A 258 -9.58 29.54 -10.57
C HIS A 258 -8.23 30.04 -10.05
N LEU A 259 -7.50 30.76 -10.90
CA LEU A 259 -6.16 31.30 -10.62
C LEU A 259 -6.09 32.81 -10.92
N PRO A 260 -5.66 33.66 -9.96
CA PRO A 260 -5.32 35.06 -10.24
C PRO A 260 -4.20 35.18 -11.27
N ARG A 261 -4.19 36.25 -12.07
CA ARG A 261 -3.14 36.45 -13.07
C ARG A 261 -1.77 36.58 -12.40
N LEU A 262 -0.85 35.68 -12.74
CA LEU A 262 0.52 35.67 -12.23
C LEU A 262 1.38 36.65 -13.02
N LYS A 263 2.23 37.40 -12.30
CA LYS A 263 3.29 38.26 -12.87
C LYS A 263 4.62 37.50 -12.97
N ALA A 264 5.63 38.16 -13.53
CA ALA A 264 6.99 37.63 -13.54
C ALA A 264 7.47 37.29 -12.11
N LYS A 265 8.12 36.13 -11.96
CA LYS A 265 8.56 35.55 -10.68
C LYS A 265 7.44 35.25 -9.67
N GLU A 266 6.17 35.32 -10.04
CA GLU A 266 5.07 34.82 -9.21
C GLU A 266 4.67 33.41 -9.63
N THR A 267 4.33 32.56 -8.65
CA THR A 267 3.88 31.18 -8.89
C THR A 267 2.62 30.88 -8.09
N ALA A 268 1.92 29.82 -8.45
CA ALA A 268 0.96 29.18 -7.55
C ALA A 268 1.30 27.70 -7.40
N PHE A 269 0.98 27.13 -6.24
CA PHE A 269 1.44 25.79 -5.88
C PHE A 269 0.31 24.91 -5.37
N PHE A 270 0.36 23.63 -5.73
CA PHE A 270 -0.52 22.59 -5.23
C PHE A 270 0.32 21.41 -4.76
N LYS A 271 -0.07 20.79 -3.64
CA LYS A 271 0.49 19.54 -3.14
C LYS A 271 -0.67 18.62 -2.76
N GLN A 272 -0.65 17.37 -3.22
CA GLN A 272 -1.78 16.45 -3.03
C GLN A 272 -1.97 16.04 -1.56
N THR A 273 -0.89 15.68 -0.88
CA THR A 273 -0.95 15.20 0.51
C THR A 273 -0.39 16.24 1.46
N GLY A 274 -1.18 16.73 2.40
CA GLY A 274 -0.76 17.74 3.38
C GLY A 274 -0.77 19.15 2.78
N ASP A 275 -1.61 20.02 3.36
CA ASP A 275 -1.79 21.41 2.93
C ASP A 275 -0.43 22.15 2.84
N SER A 276 -0.20 22.79 1.70
CA SER A 276 1.00 23.61 1.49
C SER A 276 0.82 25.01 2.09
N HIS A 277 1.88 25.52 2.72
CA HIS A 277 1.99 26.90 3.20
C HIS A 277 3.07 27.69 2.46
N LEU A 278 3.49 27.21 1.28
CA LEU A 278 4.57 27.81 0.49
C LEU A 278 4.32 29.30 0.22
N LYS A 279 5.33 30.13 0.50
CA LYS A 279 5.39 31.56 0.20
C LYS A 279 6.56 31.88 -0.73
N GLU A 280 7.68 31.18 -0.58
CA GLU A 280 8.86 31.38 -1.42
C GLU A 280 9.44 30.06 -1.90
N LEU A 281 9.75 30.00 -3.19
CA LEU A 281 10.37 28.85 -3.84
C LEU A 281 11.65 29.31 -4.52
N THR A 282 12.80 28.81 -4.07
CA THR A 282 14.08 29.08 -4.72
C THR A 282 14.51 27.86 -5.51
N LEU A 283 14.51 27.95 -6.83
CA LEU A 283 14.94 26.90 -7.75
C LEU A 283 16.30 27.27 -8.33
N LEU A 284 17.34 26.50 -8.00
CA LEU A 284 18.68 26.63 -8.60
C LEU A 284 19.26 28.05 -8.56
N GLY A 285 18.95 28.82 -7.50
CA GLY A 285 19.39 30.19 -7.29
C GLY A 285 18.39 31.27 -7.70
N GLU A 286 17.31 30.92 -8.41
CA GLU A 286 16.22 31.84 -8.77
C GLU A 286 15.05 31.72 -7.79
N THR A 287 14.65 32.86 -7.20
CA THR A 287 13.53 32.91 -6.24
C THR A 287 12.23 33.33 -6.90
N TYR A 288 11.18 32.58 -6.61
CA TYR A 288 9.80 32.79 -7.01
C TYR A 288 8.90 33.02 -5.79
N HIS A 289 7.95 33.94 -5.90
CA HIS A 289 6.98 34.25 -4.86
C HIS A 289 5.68 33.50 -5.11
N ASN A 290 5.27 32.65 -4.17
CA ASN A 290 4.06 31.85 -4.29
C ASN A 290 2.84 32.65 -3.80
N VAL A 291 1.98 33.06 -4.72
CA VAL A 291 0.82 33.91 -4.42
C VAL A 291 -0.43 33.12 -4.00
N LYS A 292 -0.46 31.80 -4.26
CA LYS A 292 -1.61 30.95 -3.92
C LYS A 292 -1.20 29.50 -3.67
N ASN A 293 -1.73 28.92 -2.60
CA ASN A 293 -1.68 27.48 -2.33
C ASN A 293 -3.06 26.86 -2.58
N PHE A 294 -3.12 25.86 -3.45
CA PHE A 294 -4.35 25.15 -3.76
C PHE A 294 -4.52 23.91 -2.87
N LYS A 295 -5.75 23.64 -2.45
CA LYS A 295 -6.15 22.40 -1.77
C LYS A 295 -6.71 21.35 -2.72
N SER A 296 -7.27 21.79 -3.84
CA SER A 296 -7.79 20.95 -4.91
C SER A 296 -7.56 21.63 -6.26
N VAL A 297 -7.41 20.81 -7.29
CA VAL A 297 -7.12 21.23 -8.66
C VAL A 297 -7.79 20.27 -9.64
N ASN A 298 -8.23 20.78 -10.78
CA ASN A 298 -8.58 19.97 -11.94
C ASN A 298 -7.31 19.73 -12.76
N PHE A 299 -6.61 18.63 -12.47
CA PHE A 299 -5.42 18.20 -13.19
C PHE A 299 -5.30 16.67 -13.06
N PRO A 300 -5.90 15.88 -13.98
CA PRO A 300 -5.99 14.43 -13.85
C PRO A 300 -4.67 13.68 -13.57
N PRO A 301 -3.50 14.07 -14.15
CA PRO A 301 -2.26 13.33 -13.92
C PRO A 301 -1.82 13.25 -12.44
N VAL A 302 -2.28 14.15 -11.55
CA VAL A 302 -1.97 14.03 -10.11
C VAL A 302 -2.59 12.79 -9.46
N ALA A 303 -3.62 12.18 -10.04
CA ALA A 303 -4.29 11.02 -9.45
C ALA A 303 -3.45 9.73 -9.51
N ASN A 304 -2.54 9.61 -10.49
CA ASN A 304 -1.70 8.42 -10.70
C ASN A 304 -0.19 8.68 -10.51
N THR A 305 0.17 9.86 -9.99
CA THR A 305 1.57 10.22 -9.80
C THR A 305 1.97 10.05 -8.34
N TYR A 306 3.14 9.47 -8.08
CA TYR A 306 3.67 9.38 -6.72
C TYR A 306 4.04 10.77 -6.18
N ASN A 307 3.58 11.11 -4.98
CA ASN A 307 3.85 12.39 -4.30
C ASN A 307 3.78 13.63 -5.24
N PRO A 308 2.62 13.86 -5.91
CA PRO A 308 2.52 14.88 -6.94
C PRO A 308 2.38 16.27 -6.35
N ALA A 309 2.93 17.24 -7.08
CA ALA A 309 2.68 18.66 -6.90
C ALA A 309 2.48 19.35 -8.24
N ILE A 310 1.92 20.54 -8.23
CA ILE A 310 1.83 21.41 -9.41
C ILE A 310 2.47 22.74 -9.06
N LEU A 311 3.35 23.22 -9.94
CA LEU A 311 3.86 24.58 -9.93
C LEU A 311 3.32 25.31 -11.15
N VAL A 312 2.42 26.25 -10.92
CA VAL A 312 1.87 27.10 -11.96
C VAL A 312 2.79 28.30 -12.16
N VAL A 313 3.22 28.52 -13.40
CA VAL A 313 4.15 29.57 -13.81
C VAL A 313 3.47 30.58 -14.74
N PRO A 314 3.98 31.83 -14.86
CA PRO A 314 3.28 32.89 -15.57
C PRO A 314 3.24 32.68 -17.10
N ASP A 315 4.22 32.01 -17.69
CA ASP A 315 4.33 31.86 -19.15
C ASP A 315 5.19 30.65 -19.55
N THR A 316 5.11 30.31 -20.85
CA THR A 316 5.84 29.19 -21.47
C THR A 316 7.35 29.38 -21.41
N ALA A 317 7.86 30.61 -21.47
CA ALA A 317 9.29 30.89 -21.38
C ALA A 317 9.84 30.53 -19.99
N THR A 318 9.10 30.86 -18.93
CA THR A 318 9.41 30.51 -17.54
C THR A 318 9.36 28.99 -17.34
N LEU A 319 8.34 28.32 -17.91
CA LEU A 319 8.21 26.86 -17.87
C LEU A 319 9.45 26.19 -18.47
N HIS A 320 9.80 26.54 -19.71
CA HIS A 320 10.96 25.98 -20.40
C HIS A 320 12.28 26.33 -19.70
N HIS A 321 12.40 27.54 -19.14
CA HIS A 321 13.59 27.93 -18.39
C HIS A 321 13.83 27.00 -17.20
N ILE A 322 12.82 26.82 -16.33
CA ILE A 322 12.93 25.93 -15.17
C ILE A 322 13.20 24.51 -15.64
N GLN A 323 12.41 23.99 -16.58
CA GLN A 323 12.57 22.64 -17.12
C GLN A 323 14.00 22.39 -17.63
N LYS A 324 14.54 23.31 -18.43
CA LYS A 324 15.90 23.18 -18.98
C LYS A 324 16.95 23.11 -17.89
N GLN A 325 16.85 23.95 -16.86
CA GLN A 325 17.80 23.90 -15.72
C GLN A 325 17.79 22.54 -15.02
N PHE A 326 16.61 21.90 -14.89
CA PHE A 326 16.52 20.55 -14.34
C PHE A 326 17.06 19.51 -15.31
N TYR A 327 16.73 19.59 -16.60
CA TYR A 327 17.23 18.68 -17.64
C TYR A 327 18.75 18.69 -17.73
N ASP A 328 19.39 19.86 -17.66
CA ASP A 328 20.86 19.99 -17.68
C ASP A 328 21.53 19.20 -16.54
N ILE A 329 20.80 18.92 -15.45
CA ILE A 329 21.27 18.14 -14.29
C ILE A 329 20.85 16.67 -14.37
N THR A 330 19.58 16.39 -14.69
CA THR A 330 18.98 15.05 -14.61
C THR A 330 19.07 14.26 -15.91
N GLN A 331 19.25 14.94 -17.04
CA GLN A 331 19.11 14.40 -18.39
C GLN A 331 17.73 13.75 -18.64
N PHE A 332 16.71 14.16 -17.87
CA PHE A 332 15.35 13.63 -17.92
C PHE A 332 14.33 14.75 -18.17
N GLY A 333 13.30 14.47 -18.98
CA GLY A 333 12.17 15.39 -19.17
C GLY A 333 12.51 16.66 -19.97
N ASN A 334 13.24 16.52 -21.09
CA ASN A 334 13.72 17.66 -21.88
C ASN A 334 12.60 18.53 -22.49
N ASN A 335 11.45 17.93 -22.81
CA ASN A 335 10.36 18.62 -23.48
C ASN A 335 9.04 18.45 -22.74
N PRO A 336 8.19 19.49 -22.71
CA PRO A 336 6.85 19.35 -22.18
C PRO A 336 6.04 18.32 -22.99
N THR A 337 5.07 17.74 -22.31
CA THR A 337 4.06 16.86 -22.88
C THR A 337 2.80 17.66 -23.15
N LEU A 338 2.29 17.59 -24.38
CA LEU A 338 0.94 18.04 -24.71
C LEU A 338 -0.05 16.92 -24.42
N SER A 339 -1.02 17.24 -23.58
CA SER A 339 -2.09 16.33 -23.19
C SER A 339 -3.43 16.90 -23.65
N ALA A 340 -4.29 16.04 -24.20
CA ALA A 340 -5.63 16.42 -24.62
C ALA A 340 -6.67 15.40 -24.17
N TYR A 341 -7.73 15.87 -23.52
CA TYR A 341 -8.90 15.05 -23.19
C TYR A 341 -10.06 15.38 -24.13
N ALA A 342 -10.70 14.34 -24.68
CA ALA A 342 -11.89 14.47 -25.53
C ALA A 342 -12.81 13.26 -25.41
N ASN A 343 -14.07 13.43 -25.81
CA ASN A 343 -14.98 12.30 -25.99
C ASN A 343 -14.89 11.82 -27.45
N LEU A 344 -14.10 10.79 -27.70
CA LEU A 344 -13.90 10.24 -29.04
C LEU A 344 -14.62 8.90 -29.20
N SER A 345 -15.24 8.72 -30.37
CA SER A 345 -15.73 7.43 -30.85
C SER A 345 -14.61 6.60 -31.45
N GLN A 346 -14.80 5.28 -31.56
CA GLN A 346 -13.80 4.39 -32.17
C GLN A 346 -13.40 4.84 -33.58
N LYS A 347 -14.37 5.26 -34.41
CA LYS A 347 -14.11 5.76 -35.76
C LYS A 347 -13.22 7.01 -35.78
N GLU A 348 -13.37 7.90 -34.80
CA GLU A 348 -12.52 9.09 -34.66
C GLU A 348 -11.12 8.73 -34.15
N ILE A 349 -11.00 7.72 -33.29
CA ILE A 349 -9.68 7.21 -32.84
C ILE A 349 -8.95 6.54 -34.01
N ASP A 350 -9.66 5.73 -34.80
CA ASP A 350 -9.11 5.04 -35.97
C ASP A 350 -8.67 6.02 -37.07
N SER A 351 -9.24 7.23 -37.14
CA SER A 351 -8.79 8.24 -38.10
C SER A 351 -7.50 8.94 -37.70
N ILE A 352 -7.14 8.92 -36.41
CA ILE A 352 -5.96 9.60 -35.86
C ILE A 352 -4.80 8.62 -35.66
N THR A 353 -5.10 7.35 -35.38
CA THR A 353 -4.13 6.33 -34.96
C THR A 353 -3.87 5.26 -36.03
N ASP A 354 -2.84 4.45 -35.83
CA ASP A 354 -2.52 3.29 -36.66
C ASP A 354 -3.36 2.02 -36.34
N GLY A 355 -4.51 2.19 -35.68
CA GLY A 355 -5.37 1.11 -35.20
C GLY A 355 -4.84 0.39 -33.95
N LYS A 356 -3.64 0.72 -33.47
CA LYS A 356 -3.08 0.24 -32.18
C LYS A 356 -3.04 1.35 -31.12
N GLY A 357 -3.79 2.43 -31.33
CA GLY A 357 -3.80 3.59 -30.43
C GLY A 357 -2.57 4.49 -30.57
N VAL A 358 -1.70 4.27 -31.55
CA VAL A 358 -0.47 5.05 -31.74
C VAL A 358 -0.65 6.14 -32.79
N ILE A 359 -0.20 7.35 -32.46
CA ILE A 359 -0.19 8.51 -33.37
C ILE A 359 1.20 8.62 -34.00
N LYS A 360 1.24 8.70 -35.32
CA LYS A 360 2.48 8.80 -36.12
C LYS A 360 2.44 9.96 -37.10
N ASP A 361 3.62 10.50 -37.39
CA ASP A 361 3.88 11.43 -38.48
C ASP A 361 4.95 10.83 -39.40
N GLY A 362 4.52 10.24 -40.51
CA GLY A 362 5.38 9.32 -41.27
C GLY A 362 5.78 8.10 -40.42
N GLU A 363 7.08 7.85 -40.30
CA GLU A 363 7.64 6.79 -39.46
C GLU A 363 7.87 7.21 -38.00
N SER A 364 7.71 8.51 -37.69
CA SER A 364 8.00 9.03 -36.36
C SER A 364 6.83 8.78 -35.40
N TYR A 365 7.12 8.18 -34.25
CA TYR A 365 6.18 8.06 -33.14
C TYR A 365 5.94 9.43 -32.52
N ILE A 366 4.70 9.90 -32.46
CA ILE A 366 4.34 11.22 -31.92
C ILE A 366 3.75 11.09 -30.51
N GLY A 367 2.89 10.10 -30.34
CA GLY A 367 2.10 9.96 -29.13
C GLY A 367 1.17 8.77 -29.21
N HIS A 368 0.25 8.71 -28.25
CA HIS A 368 -0.74 7.66 -28.19
C HIS A 368 -2.09 8.20 -27.70
N ILE A 369 -3.14 7.42 -27.96
CA ILE A 369 -4.47 7.63 -27.41
C ILE A 369 -4.78 6.46 -26.50
N GLU A 370 -5.12 6.77 -25.26
CA GLU A 370 -5.67 5.82 -24.30
C GLU A 370 -7.15 6.10 -24.09
N THR A 371 -7.96 5.04 -24.02
CA THR A 371 -9.39 5.17 -23.73
C THR A 371 -9.70 4.80 -22.30
N LYS A 372 -10.74 5.44 -21.75
CA LYS A 372 -11.26 5.11 -20.42
C LYS A 372 -11.66 3.64 -20.30
N GLU A 373 -12.21 3.06 -21.37
CA GLU A 373 -12.67 1.67 -21.40
C GLU A 373 -11.48 0.70 -21.37
N ASP A 374 -10.45 0.96 -22.17
CA ASP A 374 -9.23 0.14 -22.18
C ASP A 374 -8.51 0.22 -20.84
N PHE A 375 -8.33 1.43 -20.29
CA PHE A 375 -7.73 1.63 -18.98
C PHE A 375 -8.52 0.90 -17.87
N LEU A 376 -9.86 0.97 -17.89
CA LEU A 376 -10.70 0.23 -16.94
C LEU A 376 -10.51 -1.28 -17.06
N LYS A 377 -10.51 -1.79 -18.29
CA LYS A 377 -10.36 -3.22 -18.56
C LYS A 377 -9.00 -3.74 -18.09
N GLU A 378 -7.93 -3.02 -18.39
CA GLU A 378 -6.58 -3.37 -17.94
C GLU A 378 -6.45 -3.26 -16.41
N SER A 379 -6.99 -2.20 -15.83
CA SER A 379 -6.99 -2.01 -14.37
C SER A 379 -7.76 -3.11 -13.65
N TYR A 380 -8.95 -3.49 -14.14
CA TYR A 380 -9.72 -4.62 -13.57
C TYR A 380 -9.05 -5.97 -13.79
N ALA A 381 -8.34 -6.18 -14.90
CA ALA A 381 -7.57 -7.39 -15.10
C ALA A 381 -6.48 -7.53 -14.03
N LEU A 382 -5.78 -6.43 -13.71
CA LEU A 382 -4.76 -6.39 -12.67
C LEU A 382 -5.35 -6.52 -11.26
N THR A 383 -6.30 -5.65 -10.90
CA THR A 383 -6.91 -5.64 -9.55
C THR A 383 -7.78 -6.86 -9.29
N GLY A 384 -8.43 -7.40 -10.32
CA GLY A 384 -9.14 -8.67 -10.25
C GLY A 384 -8.20 -9.86 -10.01
N GLY A 385 -7.01 -9.85 -10.60
CA GLY A 385 -5.95 -10.83 -10.29
C GLY A 385 -5.51 -10.78 -8.82
N PHE A 386 -5.34 -9.58 -8.27
CA PHE A 386 -5.08 -9.39 -6.83
C PHE A 386 -6.27 -9.84 -5.98
N LEU A 387 -7.50 -9.52 -6.37
CA LEU A 387 -8.71 -9.95 -5.66
C LEU A 387 -8.79 -11.47 -5.56
N PHE A 388 -8.64 -12.16 -6.69
CA PHE A 388 -8.63 -13.63 -6.74
C PHE A 388 -7.57 -14.21 -5.82
N THR A 389 -6.34 -13.69 -5.88
CA THR A 389 -5.23 -14.16 -5.05
C THR A 389 -5.47 -13.87 -3.57
N GLY A 390 -6.02 -12.70 -3.23
CA GLY A 390 -6.37 -12.33 -1.85
C GLY A 390 -7.43 -13.25 -1.25
N PHE A 391 -8.47 -13.60 -2.02
CA PHE A 391 -9.47 -14.57 -1.58
C PHE A 391 -8.91 -15.99 -1.46
N LEU A 392 -8.10 -16.44 -2.41
CA LEU A 392 -7.47 -17.76 -2.38
C LEU A 392 -6.55 -17.92 -1.15
N LEU A 393 -5.67 -16.94 -0.92
CA LEU A 393 -4.78 -16.93 0.25
C LEU A 393 -5.56 -16.77 1.55
N GLY A 394 -6.57 -15.90 1.57
CA GLY A 394 -7.43 -15.70 2.73
C GLY A 394 -8.15 -16.99 3.14
N LEU A 395 -8.74 -17.70 2.18
CA LEU A 395 -9.37 -19.00 2.41
C LEU A 395 -8.34 -20.03 2.91
N SER A 396 -7.15 -20.06 2.31
CA SER A 396 -6.07 -20.97 2.72
C SER A 396 -5.65 -20.74 4.18
N PHE A 397 -5.54 -19.48 4.62
CA PHE A 397 -5.25 -19.15 6.01
C PHE A 397 -6.38 -19.51 6.97
N ILE A 398 -7.65 -19.29 6.57
CA ILE A 398 -8.81 -19.71 7.36
C ILE A 398 -8.84 -21.23 7.51
N LEU A 399 -8.62 -21.98 6.43
CA LEU A 399 -8.53 -23.43 6.46
C LEU A 399 -7.36 -23.90 7.34
N GLY A 400 -6.21 -23.24 7.23
CA GLY A 400 -5.06 -23.50 8.10
C GLY A 400 -5.40 -23.29 9.59
N ALA A 401 -6.05 -22.18 9.92
CA ALA A 401 -6.52 -21.91 11.28
C ALA A 401 -7.54 -22.95 11.77
N ALA A 402 -8.51 -23.32 10.91
CA ALA A 402 -9.51 -24.33 11.22
C ALA A 402 -8.88 -25.72 11.46
N LEU A 403 -7.90 -26.12 10.64
CA LEU A 403 -7.16 -27.37 10.83
C LEU A 403 -6.36 -27.36 12.13
N ILE A 404 -5.69 -26.25 12.47
CA ILE A 404 -4.98 -26.12 13.75
C ILE A 404 -5.95 -26.29 14.93
N ILE A 405 -7.12 -25.64 14.87
CA ILE A 405 -8.17 -25.79 15.89
C ILE A 405 -8.65 -27.23 15.97
N TYR A 406 -8.95 -27.86 14.83
CA TYR A 406 -9.43 -29.23 14.74
C TYR A 406 -8.44 -30.22 15.35
N TYR A 407 -7.17 -30.19 14.91
CA TYR A 407 -6.14 -31.09 15.44
C TYR A 407 -5.92 -30.90 16.93
N LYS A 408 -6.01 -29.65 17.40
CA LYS A 408 -5.90 -29.34 18.82
C LYS A 408 -7.07 -29.91 19.62
N GLN A 409 -8.31 -29.68 19.20
CA GLN A 409 -9.50 -30.24 19.86
C GLN A 409 -9.48 -31.77 19.84
N TYR A 410 -9.07 -32.37 18.72
CA TYR A 410 -8.92 -33.81 18.59
C TYR A 410 -7.87 -34.38 19.56
N SER A 411 -6.71 -33.73 19.67
CA SER A 411 -5.63 -34.14 20.58
C SER A 411 -6.04 -33.99 22.05
N GLU A 412 -6.61 -32.83 22.44
CA GLU A 412 -7.09 -32.58 23.80
C GLU A 412 -8.21 -33.57 24.18
N GLY A 413 -9.15 -33.86 23.27
CA GLY A 413 -10.21 -34.84 23.52
C GLY A 413 -9.70 -36.28 23.71
N HIS A 414 -8.65 -36.69 23.00
CA HIS A 414 -8.03 -38.00 23.21
C HIS A 414 -7.25 -38.11 24.52
N GLU A 415 -6.56 -37.03 24.93
CA GLU A 415 -5.89 -37.00 26.24
C GLU A 415 -6.90 -37.03 27.38
N ASP A 416 -7.98 -36.26 27.27
CA ASP A 416 -9.05 -36.25 28.27
C ASP A 416 -9.73 -37.61 28.39
N LYS A 417 -9.89 -38.38 27.30
CA LYS A 417 -10.45 -39.75 27.33
C LYS A 417 -9.70 -40.68 28.28
N LYS A 418 -8.37 -40.55 28.37
CA LYS A 418 -7.56 -41.36 29.31
C LYS A 418 -7.85 -40.97 30.76
N SER A 419 -7.97 -39.66 31.03
CA SER A 419 -8.35 -39.14 32.34
C SER A 419 -9.77 -39.56 32.75
N TYR A 420 -10.73 -39.52 31.81
CA TYR A 420 -12.10 -39.98 32.03
C TYR A 420 -12.18 -41.48 32.37
N ARG A 421 -11.38 -42.31 31.69
CA ARG A 421 -11.33 -43.75 31.99
C ARG A 421 -10.81 -44.02 33.41
N ILE A 422 -9.79 -43.29 33.85
CA ILE A 422 -9.28 -43.38 35.22
C ILE A 422 -10.38 -42.97 36.21
N LEU A 423 -11.08 -41.86 35.98
CA LEU A 423 -12.18 -41.39 36.85
C LEU A 423 -13.35 -42.39 36.93
N GLN A 424 -13.69 -43.07 35.84
CA GLN A 424 -14.67 -44.16 35.82
C GLN A 424 -14.20 -45.38 36.63
N GLU A 425 -12.91 -45.73 36.57
CA GLU A 425 -12.31 -46.81 37.36
C GLU A 425 -12.29 -46.49 38.87
N VAL A 426 -12.37 -45.22 39.28
CA VAL A 426 -12.52 -44.79 40.68
C VAL A 426 -13.97 -44.52 41.11
N GLY A 427 -14.96 -44.81 40.27
CA GLY A 427 -16.38 -44.86 40.66
C GLY A 427 -17.28 -43.70 40.23
N MET A 428 -16.85 -42.80 39.32
CA MET A 428 -17.75 -41.80 38.73
C MET A 428 -18.75 -42.44 37.74
N SER A 429 -20.04 -42.09 37.85
CA SER A 429 -21.09 -42.62 36.99
C SER A 429 -21.15 -41.87 35.65
N GLN A 430 -21.57 -42.55 34.56
CA GLN A 430 -21.74 -41.90 33.24
C GLN A 430 -22.81 -40.80 33.21
N LYS A 431 -23.64 -40.67 34.25
CA LYS A 431 -24.78 -39.72 34.29
C LYS A 431 -24.45 -38.39 34.96
N ASP A 432 -23.28 -38.23 35.55
CA ASP A 432 -22.88 -36.99 36.26
C ASP A 432 -22.27 -35.93 35.32
N HIS A 433 -22.50 -36.06 34.01
CA HIS A 433 -22.02 -35.17 32.96
C HIS A 433 -23.14 -34.67 32.05
#